data_AF-A0A2V8L8T5-F1
#
_entry.id   AF-A0A2V8L8T5-F1
#
_cell.length_a   1.000
_cell.length_b   1.000
_cell.length_c   1.000
_cell.angle_alpha   90.00
_cell.angle_beta   90.00
_cell.angle_gamma   90.00
#
_symmetry.space_group_name_H-M   'P 1'
#
loop_
_entity.id
_entity.type
_entity.pdbx_description
1 polymer ?
#
loop_
_entity_poly.entity_id
_entity_poly.type
_entity_poly.pdbx_seq_one_letter_code
_entity_poly.pdbx_strand_id
1 'polypeptide(L)'
;MKRKIPVNRALIVVLPALVLSACLRSSTTRSGNEPTSTNKTGSGSSYAVAVAKLTDACTLMPTDYVQKLVPGAYAPTTERYPLRCTVRNDKSALEITFDNGPDEPIKGADSLAGLAKAAYLERLDPVSKGDVYLTVILGRDEKDFNHNLHVEVAGHDGKDHKDDAIAIARDVLAHLK
;
A
#
# COMPACT_ATOMS: atom_id res chain seq x y z
N MET A 1 0.16 -13.15 -67.57
CA MET A 1 -1.11 -12.88 -68.28
C MET A 1 -2.30 -13.29 -67.41
N LYS A 2 -3.32 -12.43 -67.32
CA LYS A 2 -4.76 -12.64 -66.99
C LYS A 2 -5.13 -13.93 -66.21
N ARG A 3 -5.63 -13.86 -64.97
CA ARG A 3 -6.99 -13.47 -64.48
C ARG A 3 -7.63 -14.72 -63.83
N LYS A 4 -8.30 -14.55 -62.68
CA LYS A 4 -9.77 -14.72 -62.47
C LYS A 4 -10.08 -15.10 -61.01
N ILE A 5 -10.87 -14.24 -60.37
CA ILE A 5 -11.73 -14.54 -59.22
C ILE A 5 -12.99 -15.25 -59.75
N PRO A 6 -13.55 -16.22 -59.02
CA PRO A 6 -14.98 -16.16 -58.65
C PRO A 6 -15.20 -16.50 -57.16
N VAL A 7 -15.90 -15.68 -56.36
CA VAL A 7 -17.36 -15.51 -56.20
C VAL A 7 -18.02 -16.55 -55.27
N ASN A 8 -18.57 -16.02 -54.17
CA ASN A 8 -19.74 -16.39 -53.36
C ASN A 8 -20.06 -17.86 -53.06
N ARG A 9 -20.30 -18.13 -51.76
CA ARG A 9 -21.62 -18.61 -51.30
C ARG A 9 -21.81 -18.40 -49.80
N ALA A 10 -22.76 -17.53 -49.48
CA ALA A 10 -23.45 -17.53 -48.21
C ALA A 10 -24.21 -18.87 -48.07
N LEU A 11 -24.16 -19.48 -46.90
CA LEU A 11 -25.10 -20.52 -46.50
C LEU A 11 -25.59 -20.21 -45.10
N ILE A 12 -26.83 -19.70 -45.05
CA ILE A 12 -27.66 -19.61 -43.86
C ILE A 12 -28.10 -21.04 -43.52
N VAL A 13 -27.87 -21.49 -42.28
CA VAL A 13 -28.55 -22.67 -41.72
C VAL A 13 -29.20 -22.26 -40.41
N VAL A 14 -30.50 -22.52 -40.38
CA VAL A 14 -31.48 -22.20 -39.34
C VAL A 14 -31.39 -23.21 -38.18
N LEU A 15 -31.66 -22.70 -36.97
CA LEU A 15 -31.84 -23.39 -35.67
C LEU A 15 -32.68 -24.70 -35.73
N PRO A 16 -32.52 -25.56 -34.71
CA PRO A 16 -33.58 -25.59 -33.69
C PRO A 16 -33.06 -25.63 -32.24
N ALA A 17 -33.88 -25.03 -31.38
CA ALA A 17 -33.76 -25.03 -29.92
C ALA A 17 -33.90 -26.44 -29.34
N LEU A 18 -33.13 -26.72 -28.28
CA LEU A 18 -33.38 -27.83 -27.37
C LEU A 18 -33.23 -27.36 -25.93
N VAL A 19 -34.23 -27.77 -25.16
CA VAL A 19 -34.64 -27.35 -23.82
C VAL A 19 -33.89 -28.17 -22.76
N LEU A 20 -34.03 -27.73 -21.50
CA LEU A 20 -33.71 -28.39 -20.21
C LEU A 20 -32.31 -28.15 -19.65
N SER A 21 -32.21 -27.38 -18.55
CA SER A 21 -32.44 -27.93 -17.22
C SER A 21 -32.26 -26.86 -16.14
N ALA A 22 -33.24 -26.74 -15.26
CA ALA A 22 -33.17 -25.97 -14.04
C ALA A 22 -32.24 -26.67 -13.04
N CYS A 23 -31.12 -26.02 -12.69
CA CYS A 23 -30.39 -26.33 -11.45
C CYS A 23 -30.75 -25.26 -10.42
N LEU A 24 -31.63 -25.64 -9.50
CA LEU A 24 -31.82 -25.00 -8.20
C LEU A 24 -30.44 -24.77 -7.56
N ARG A 25 -30.03 -23.51 -7.38
CA ARG A 25 -28.96 -23.15 -6.45
C ARG A 25 -29.59 -22.68 -5.16
N SER A 26 -29.30 -23.43 -4.09
CA SER A 26 -29.63 -23.14 -2.71
C SER A 26 -29.25 -21.71 -2.32
N SER A 27 -30.25 -20.88 -2.06
CA SER A 27 -30.11 -19.66 -1.29
C SER A 27 -30.07 -20.02 0.19
N THR A 28 -28.87 -20.33 0.68
CA THR A 28 -28.58 -20.21 2.12
C THR A 28 -27.87 -18.89 2.32
N THR A 29 -28.66 -17.83 2.50
CA THR A 29 -28.20 -16.56 3.05
C THR A 29 -27.78 -16.82 4.49
N ARG A 30 -26.51 -17.20 4.67
CA ARG A 30 -25.89 -17.22 5.99
C ARG A 30 -25.76 -15.75 6.40
N SER A 31 -26.58 -15.36 7.37
CA SER A 31 -26.45 -14.13 8.14
C SER A 31 -25.00 -14.02 8.62
N GLY A 32 -24.20 -13.24 7.90
CA GLY A 32 -22.94 -12.75 8.41
C GLY A 32 -23.28 -11.69 9.43
N ASN A 33 -23.29 -12.06 10.71
CA ASN A 33 -23.13 -11.07 11.77
C ASN A 33 -21.78 -10.39 11.52
N GLU A 34 -21.80 -9.21 10.92
CA GLU A 34 -20.71 -8.26 11.14
C GLU A 34 -20.77 -7.88 12.62
N PRO A 35 -19.70 -8.08 13.39
CA PRO A 35 -19.61 -7.40 14.67
C PRO A 35 -19.32 -5.93 14.34
N THR A 36 -20.36 -5.11 14.27
CA THR A 36 -20.21 -3.67 14.52
C THR A 36 -19.80 -3.51 15.98
N SER A 37 -18.49 -3.55 16.18
CA SER A 37 -17.79 -3.32 17.43
C SER A 37 -16.81 -2.18 17.13
N THR A 38 -16.70 -1.09 17.88
CA THR A 38 -17.30 -0.68 19.14
C THR A 38 -17.09 0.84 19.22
N ASN A 39 -18.00 1.51 19.91
CA ASN A 39 -17.79 2.70 20.74
C ASN A 39 -16.58 3.62 20.42
N LYS A 40 -16.91 4.83 19.96
CA LYS A 40 -16.13 6.04 20.21
C LYS A 40 -15.95 6.23 21.72
N THR A 41 -14.87 5.71 22.27
CA THR A 41 -14.28 6.16 23.54
C THR A 41 -12.86 6.61 23.21
N GLY A 42 -12.62 7.92 23.34
CA GLY A 42 -11.40 8.61 22.92
C GLY A 42 -10.15 8.16 23.67
N SER A 43 -9.62 7.01 23.31
CA SER A 43 -8.23 6.64 23.50
C SER A 43 -7.61 6.62 22.11
N GLY A 44 -6.82 7.63 21.77
CA GLY A 44 -6.08 7.64 20.50
C GLY A 44 -5.24 6.37 20.37
N SER A 45 -4.98 5.94 19.14
CA SER A 45 -3.98 4.90 18.88
C SER A 45 -2.65 5.35 19.47
N SER A 46 -1.97 4.47 20.22
CA SER A 46 -0.70 4.81 20.88
C SER A 46 0.34 5.33 19.88
N TYR A 47 0.37 4.76 18.68
CA TYR A 47 1.22 5.22 17.59
C TYR A 47 0.87 6.63 17.13
N ALA A 48 -0.41 6.92 16.91
CA ALA A 48 -0.87 8.23 16.45
C ALA A 48 -0.57 9.32 17.50
N VAL A 49 -0.74 9.00 18.78
CA VAL A 49 -0.39 9.89 19.90
C VAL A 49 1.12 10.12 19.99
N ALA A 50 1.95 9.11 19.73
CA ALA A 50 3.40 9.26 19.67
C ALA A 50 3.84 10.15 18.50
N VAL A 51 3.29 9.93 17.30
CA VAL A 51 3.58 10.74 16.12
C VAL A 51 3.16 12.20 16.31
N ALA A 52 2.01 12.46 16.94
CA ALA A 52 1.56 13.82 17.23
C ALA A 52 2.54 14.64 18.12
N LYS A 53 3.46 13.97 18.83
CA LYS A 53 4.50 14.59 19.68
C LYS A 53 5.86 14.66 18.98
N LEU A 54 6.02 13.99 17.84
CA LEU A 54 7.27 13.92 17.11
C LEU A 54 7.56 15.26 16.42
N THR A 55 8.79 15.75 16.57
CA THR A 55 9.25 17.01 15.95
C THR A 55 10.28 16.80 14.85
N ASP A 56 10.85 15.61 14.78
CA ASP A 56 11.88 15.22 13.82
C ASP A 56 11.70 13.74 13.47
N ALA A 57 11.43 13.44 12.20
CA ALA A 57 11.29 12.07 11.74
C ALA A 57 12.64 11.34 11.67
N CYS A 58 13.75 12.05 11.50
CA CYS A 58 15.05 11.41 11.32
C CYS A 58 15.54 10.67 12.56
N THR A 59 14.99 10.97 13.75
CA THR A 59 15.26 10.19 14.96
C THR A 59 14.72 8.76 14.88
N LEU A 60 13.82 8.48 13.94
CA LEU A 60 13.23 7.15 13.71
C LEU A 60 13.81 6.47 12.47
N MET A 61 14.77 7.08 11.78
CA MET A 61 15.35 6.52 10.56
C MET A 61 16.29 5.34 10.92
N PRO A 62 16.02 4.11 10.46
CA PRO A 62 16.79 2.96 10.90
C PRO A 62 18.14 2.88 10.18
N THR A 63 19.22 3.07 10.93
CA THR A 63 20.58 3.24 10.39
C THR A 63 21.06 2.01 9.60
N ASP A 64 20.74 0.80 10.04
CA ASP A 64 21.16 -0.44 9.36
C ASP A 64 20.54 -0.54 7.95
N TYR A 65 19.26 -0.17 7.81
CA TYR A 65 18.60 -0.15 6.50
C TYR A 65 19.12 1.00 5.63
N VAL A 66 19.42 2.16 6.22
CA VAL A 66 20.09 3.26 5.49
C VAL A 66 21.41 2.77 4.90
N GLN A 67 22.27 2.13 5.69
CA GLN A 67 23.57 1.66 5.21
C GLN A 67 23.44 0.59 4.12
N LYS A 68 22.45 -0.30 4.25
CA LYS A 68 22.17 -1.37 3.28
C LYS A 68 21.61 -0.83 1.97
N LEU A 69 20.63 0.07 2.04
CA LEU A 69 19.82 0.50 0.89
C LEU A 69 20.37 1.75 0.21
N VAL A 70 21.02 2.62 0.98
CA VAL A 70 21.57 3.90 0.51
C VAL A 70 23.04 4.00 0.95
N PRO A 71 23.93 3.11 0.46
CA PRO A 71 25.33 3.15 0.85
C PRO A 71 25.96 4.49 0.45
N GLY A 72 26.74 5.07 1.36
CA GLY A 72 27.35 6.39 1.13
C GLY A 72 26.34 7.54 1.04
N ALA A 73 25.18 7.40 1.69
CA ALA A 73 24.19 8.47 1.76
C ALA A 73 24.79 9.81 2.20
N TYR A 74 24.22 10.89 1.67
CA TYR A 74 24.44 12.23 2.19
C TYR A 74 23.81 12.37 3.58
N ALA A 75 24.06 13.53 4.21
CA ALA A 75 23.39 13.88 5.45
C ALA A 75 21.85 13.80 5.29
N PRO A 76 21.12 13.26 6.28
CA PRO A 76 19.66 13.22 6.25
C PRO A 76 19.07 14.61 6.06
N THR A 77 18.01 14.68 5.27
CA THR A 77 17.21 15.90 5.08
C THR A 77 15.92 15.78 5.90
N THR A 78 15.65 16.77 6.73
CA THR A 78 14.45 16.84 7.56
C THR A 78 13.46 17.85 6.99
N GLU A 79 12.18 17.49 6.99
CA GLU A 79 11.07 18.42 6.76
C GLU A 79 10.04 18.32 7.87
N ARG A 80 9.36 19.44 8.14
CA ARG A 80 8.36 19.53 9.22
C ARG A 80 6.92 19.46 8.72
N TYR A 81 6.69 19.79 7.45
CA TYR A 81 5.36 19.82 6.83
C TYR A 81 5.45 19.31 5.38
N PRO A 82 5.27 18.01 5.12
CA PRO A 82 4.97 16.92 6.08
C PRO A 82 6.16 16.60 7.00
N LEU A 83 5.92 15.88 8.10
CA LEU A 83 6.99 15.48 9.02
C LEU A 83 7.75 14.31 8.39
N ARG A 84 8.93 14.61 7.83
CA ARG A 84 9.63 13.72 6.91
C ARG A 84 11.11 13.68 7.17
N CYS A 85 11.69 12.49 6.97
CA CYS A 85 13.12 12.29 6.87
C CYS A 85 13.45 11.57 5.58
N THR A 86 14.39 12.13 4.81
CA THR A 86 14.89 11.54 3.58
C THR A 86 16.39 11.32 3.70
N VAL A 87 16.84 10.10 3.45
CA VAL A 87 18.25 9.74 3.33
C VAL A 87 18.49 9.22 1.93
N ARG A 88 19.40 9.89 1.20
CA ARG A 88 19.62 9.61 -0.23
C ARG A 88 21.09 9.71 -0.63
N ASN A 89 21.42 9.11 -1.76
CA ASN A 89 22.64 9.38 -2.53
C ASN A 89 22.24 9.73 -3.98
N ASP A 90 23.18 9.67 -4.93
CA ASP A 90 22.91 9.95 -6.35
C ASP A 90 21.99 8.93 -7.05
N LYS A 91 21.70 7.78 -6.41
CA LYS A 91 21.03 6.63 -7.04
C LYS A 91 19.83 6.10 -6.27
N SER A 92 19.81 6.24 -4.96
CA SER A 92 18.83 5.58 -4.12
C SER A 92 18.39 6.52 -3.01
N ALA A 93 17.16 6.32 -2.53
CA ALA A 93 16.59 7.04 -1.41
C ALA A 93 15.79 6.10 -0.51
N LEU A 94 15.88 6.38 0.79
CA LEU A 94 14.99 5.87 1.82
C LEU A 94 14.32 7.08 2.47
N GLU A 95 13.00 7.07 2.49
CA GLU A 95 12.20 8.13 3.09
C GLU A 95 11.18 7.55 4.07
N ILE A 96 11.04 8.21 5.21
CA ILE A 96 9.91 8.02 6.12
C ILE A 96 9.17 9.33 6.27
N THR A 97 7.85 9.28 6.10
CA THR A 97 6.98 10.46 6.16
C THR A 97 5.79 10.18 7.05
N PHE A 98 5.46 11.13 7.90
CA PHE A 98 4.24 11.13 8.71
C PHE A 98 3.31 12.25 8.24
N ASP A 99 2.06 11.90 7.98
CA ASP A 99 1.04 12.85 7.54
C ASP A 99 -0.34 12.56 8.15
N ASN A 100 -1.33 13.37 7.75
CA ASN A 100 -2.73 13.23 8.15
C ASN A 100 -3.61 12.68 7.02
N GLY A 101 -3.13 11.67 6.30
CA GLY A 101 -3.85 11.01 5.23
C GLY A 101 -5.08 10.23 5.70
N PRO A 102 -5.74 9.48 4.79
CA PRO A 102 -7.00 8.79 5.07
C PRO A 102 -6.82 7.71 6.15
N ASP A 103 -7.88 7.45 6.91
CA ASP A 103 -7.91 6.44 7.97
C ASP A 103 -8.31 5.05 7.48
N GLU A 104 -8.51 4.88 6.17
CA GLU A 104 -8.84 3.61 5.53
C GLU A 104 -7.91 3.36 4.32
N PRO A 105 -7.56 2.10 4.02
CA PRO A 105 -6.70 1.77 2.89
C PRO A 105 -7.30 2.20 1.54
N ILE A 106 -6.42 2.51 0.58
CA ILE A 106 -6.83 2.82 -0.78
C ILE A 106 -7.41 1.55 -1.45
N LYS A 107 -8.56 1.69 -2.11
CA LYS A 107 -9.20 0.58 -2.82
C LYS A 107 -8.31 0.08 -3.96
N GLY A 108 -8.10 -1.23 -4.00
CA GLY A 108 -7.31 -1.90 -5.03
C GLY A 108 -5.80 -1.96 -4.76
N ALA A 109 -5.32 -1.37 -3.67
CA ALA A 109 -3.94 -1.54 -3.22
C ALA A 109 -3.72 -2.90 -2.56
N ASP A 110 -2.47 -3.39 -2.61
CA ASP A 110 -2.08 -4.66 -1.99
C ASP A 110 -2.09 -4.51 -0.47
N SER A 111 -3.10 -5.08 0.19
CA SER A 111 -3.23 -5.01 1.65
C SER A 111 -2.16 -5.86 2.36
N LEU A 112 -1.64 -5.35 3.47
CA LEU A 112 -0.64 -6.00 4.31
C LEU A 112 -1.17 -6.14 5.74
N ALA A 113 -1.13 -7.36 6.26
CA ALA A 113 -1.57 -7.65 7.62
C ALA A 113 -0.44 -7.42 8.65
N GLY A 114 -0.83 -7.11 9.89
CA GLY A 114 0.08 -7.11 11.04
C GLY A 114 0.89 -5.82 11.26
N LEU A 115 0.48 -4.70 10.67
CA LEU A 115 1.07 -3.38 10.90
C LEU A 115 0.00 -2.39 11.38
N ALA A 116 0.17 -1.86 12.59
CA ALA A 116 -0.72 -0.89 13.24
C ALA A 116 -2.23 -1.17 13.03
N LYS A 117 -3.01 -0.19 12.55
CA LYS A 117 -4.45 -0.37 12.23
C LYS A 117 -4.62 -1.13 10.92
N ALA A 118 -3.91 -0.70 9.88
CA ALA A 118 -3.89 -1.33 8.56
C ALA A 118 -2.63 -0.89 7.80
N ALA A 119 -2.26 -1.61 6.75
CA ALA A 119 -1.20 -1.18 5.83
C ALA A 119 -1.49 -1.66 4.41
N TYR A 120 -0.94 -0.94 3.43
CA TYR A 120 -1.06 -1.29 2.04
C TYR A 120 0.16 -0.82 1.23
N LEU A 121 0.46 -1.57 0.18
CA LEU A 121 1.57 -1.30 -0.73
C LEU A 121 1.05 -0.64 -2.01
N GLU A 122 1.73 0.42 -2.42
CA GLU A 122 1.61 1.05 -3.72
C GLU A 122 2.91 0.80 -4.49
N ARG A 123 2.77 0.30 -5.73
CA ARG A 123 3.91 0.16 -6.64
C ARG A 123 3.84 1.31 -7.64
N LEU A 124 4.80 2.22 -7.56
CA LEU A 124 4.84 3.43 -8.39
C LEU A 124 5.11 3.11 -9.86
N ASP A 125 5.76 1.97 -10.16
CA ASP A 125 5.93 1.46 -11.51
C ASP A 125 5.56 -0.04 -11.57
N PRO A 126 4.56 -0.46 -12.38
CA PRO A 126 4.21 -1.86 -12.52
C PRO A 126 5.26 -2.68 -13.31
N VAL A 127 6.19 -2.02 -14.01
CA VAL A 127 7.27 -2.64 -14.80
C VAL A 127 8.57 -2.68 -14.00
N SER A 128 8.96 -1.56 -13.39
CA SER A 128 10.02 -1.50 -12.38
C SER A 128 9.45 -1.93 -11.04
N LYS A 129 9.56 -3.22 -10.72
CA LYS A 129 9.27 -3.74 -9.35
C LYS A 129 10.16 -3.11 -8.26
N GLY A 130 11.05 -2.19 -8.63
CA GLY A 130 12.09 -1.55 -7.83
C GLY A 130 11.55 -0.74 -6.66
N ASP A 131 10.80 0.30 -7.00
CA ASP A 131 10.47 1.34 -6.03
C ASP A 131 9.15 1.02 -5.34
N VAL A 132 9.19 1.10 -4.01
CA VAL A 132 8.08 0.68 -3.16
C VAL A 132 7.65 1.82 -2.28
N TYR A 133 6.34 2.04 -2.23
CA TYR A 133 5.70 2.96 -1.32
C TYR A 133 4.74 2.20 -0.42
N LEU A 134 5.10 2.08 0.86
CA LEU A 134 4.29 1.41 1.88
C LEU A 134 3.60 2.47 2.73
N THR A 135 2.27 2.43 2.78
CA THR A 135 1.49 3.23 3.73
C THR A 135 1.00 2.37 4.88
N VAL A 136 1.24 2.81 6.11
CA VAL A 136 0.74 2.22 7.35
C VAL A 136 -0.18 3.23 8.03
N ILE A 137 -1.43 2.83 8.21
CA ILE A 137 -2.44 3.61 8.93
C ILE A 137 -2.22 3.39 10.42
N LEU A 138 -1.80 4.45 11.12
CA LEU A 138 -1.48 4.39 12.55
C LEU A 138 -2.75 4.50 13.39
N GLY A 139 -3.78 5.16 12.86
CA GLY A 139 -5.05 5.43 13.52
C GLY A 139 -5.15 6.89 13.97
N ARG A 140 -6.16 7.18 14.78
CA ARG A 140 -6.50 8.53 15.23
C ARG A 140 -5.80 8.88 16.55
N ASP A 141 -5.34 10.11 16.70
CA ASP A 141 -4.80 10.65 17.96
C ASP A 141 -5.90 11.14 18.91
N GLU A 142 -5.51 11.74 20.04
CA GLU A 142 -6.44 12.30 21.05
C GLU A 142 -7.27 13.48 20.52
N LYS A 143 -6.85 14.12 19.42
CA LYS A 143 -7.54 15.23 18.76
C LYS A 143 -8.37 14.76 17.57
N ASP A 144 -8.54 13.45 17.41
CA ASP A 144 -9.29 12.83 16.33
C ASP A 144 -8.68 13.05 14.93
N PHE A 145 -7.37 13.35 14.84
CA PHE A 145 -6.63 13.35 13.58
C PHE A 145 -6.07 11.98 13.29
N ASN A 146 -6.33 11.45 12.09
CA ASN A 146 -5.63 10.25 11.63
C ASN A 146 -4.18 10.57 11.33
N HIS A 147 -3.30 9.60 11.60
CA HIS A 147 -1.89 9.66 11.24
C HIS A 147 -1.52 8.44 10.41
N ASN A 148 -0.70 8.66 9.40
CA ASN A 148 -0.11 7.61 8.58
C ASN A 148 1.42 7.66 8.67
N LEU A 149 2.05 6.50 8.53
CA LEU A 149 3.47 6.36 8.24
C LEU A 149 3.60 5.91 6.79
N HIS A 150 4.39 6.63 6.02
CA HIS A 150 4.81 6.25 4.69
C HIS A 150 6.28 5.83 4.75
N VAL A 151 6.59 4.71 4.13
CA VAL A 151 7.95 4.23 3.91
C VAL A 151 8.17 4.11 2.42
N GLU A 152 9.08 4.90 1.89
CA GLU A 152 9.47 4.84 0.48
C GLU A 152 10.89 4.30 0.37
N VAL A 153 11.06 3.26 -0.44
CA VAL A 153 12.37 2.74 -0.82
C VAL A 153 12.50 2.89 -2.33
N ALA A 154 13.23 3.92 -2.74
CA ALA A 154 13.61 4.15 -4.13
C ALA A 154 15.01 3.58 -4.35
N GLY A 155 15.11 2.31 -4.71
CA GLY A 155 16.39 1.62 -4.86
C GLY A 155 17.04 1.88 -6.22
N HIS A 156 16.22 2.03 -7.27
CA HIS A 156 16.63 2.12 -8.68
C HIS A 156 17.63 1.03 -9.12
N ASP A 157 17.59 -0.15 -8.48
CA ASP A 157 18.48 -1.29 -8.74
C ASP A 157 17.75 -2.49 -9.39
N GLY A 158 16.44 -2.34 -9.63
CA GLY A 158 15.56 -3.36 -10.21
C GLY A 158 15.10 -4.46 -9.24
N LYS A 159 15.39 -4.35 -7.94
CA LYS A 159 14.98 -5.33 -6.91
C LYS A 159 13.65 -4.95 -6.26
N ASP A 160 12.86 -5.95 -5.89
CA ASP A 160 11.63 -5.70 -5.12
C ASP A 160 11.96 -5.36 -3.66
N HIS A 161 11.80 -4.10 -3.28
CA HIS A 161 12.07 -3.60 -1.92
C HIS A 161 10.89 -3.71 -0.96
N LYS A 162 9.86 -4.50 -1.30
CA LYS A 162 8.67 -4.69 -0.45
C LYS A 162 9.03 -5.13 0.97
N ASP A 163 9.88 -6.15 1.10
CA ASP A 163 10.23 -6.69 2.41
C ASP A 163 11.12 -5.74 3.21
N ASP A 164 11.95 -4.95 2.53
CA ASP A 164 12.73 -3.87 3.16
C ASP A 164 11.78 -2.80 3.74
N ALA A 165 10.81 -2.32 2.94
CA ALA A 165 9.84 -1.32 3.39
C ALA A 165 9.00 -1.83 4.59
N ILE A 166 8.55 -3.08 4.56
CA ILE A 166 7.82 -3.72 5.68
C ILE A 166 8.70 -3.77 6.94
N ALA A 167 9.97 -4.14 6.79
CA ALA A 167 10.86 -4.28 7.92
C ALA A 167 11.23 -2.92 8.54
N ILE A 168 11.45 -1.89 7.71
CA ILE A 168 11.62 -0.50 8.15
C ILE A 168 10.37 -0.03 8.90
N ALA A 169 9.17 -0.25 8.34
CA ALA A 169 7.94 0.14 9.01
C ALA A 169 7.79 -0.54 10.38
N ARG A 170 8.15 -1.81 10.52
CA ARG A 170 8.14 -2.51 11.81
C ARG A 170 9.10 -1.90 12.81
N ASP A 171 10.30 -1.52 12.36
CA ASP A 171 11.30 -0.90 13.23
C ASP A 171 10.84 0.49 13.71
N VAL A 172 10.34 1.33 12.80
CA VAL A 172 9.76 2.63 13.13
C VAL A 172 8.60 2.47 14.13
N LEU A 173 7.68 1.53 13.88
CA LEU A 173 6.58 1.26 14.80
C LEU A 173 7.08 0.78 16.18
N ALA A 174 8.15 -0.03 16.24
CA ALA A 174 8.70 -0.47 17.51
C ALA A 174 9.22 0.70 18.37
N HIS A 175 9.76 1.75 17.75
CA HIS A 175 10.20 2.98 18.42
C HIS A 175 9.06 3.93 18.83
N LEU A 176 7.89 3.78 18.22
CA LEU A 176 6.70 4.60 18.52
C LEU A 176 5.79 4.00 19.62
N LYS A 177 6.03 2.76 20.06
CA LYS A 177 5.30 2.14 21.17
C LYS A 177 5.81 2.60 22.52
#